data_AF-A0A9W7YCT1-F1
#
_entry.id   AF-A0A9W7YCT1-F1
#
_cell.length_a   1.000
_cell.length_b   1.000
_cell.length_c   1.000
_cell.angle_alpha   90.00
_cell.angle_beta   90.00
_cell.angle_gamma   90.00
#
_symmetry.space_group_name_H-M   'P 1'
#
loop_
_entity.id
_entity.type
_entity.pdbx_description
1 polymer ?
#
loop_
_entity_poly.entity_id
_entity_poly.type
_entity_poly.pdbx_seq_one_letter_code
_entity_poly.pdbx_strand_id
1 'polypeptide(L)'
;DDSFVLLTEQPRMAAPMFNMVEIPAGMLDGKGEFAGTAAREIHEETGLVIDSSELIELTPLDGPQGLFPSVGACDERVHFFACEKTVTDEQLDQLRGKLSGLRDDGELITLRLVRMCDLWQQTHDMKATTAMYLWDRWVHKQCQ
;
A
#
# COMPACT_ATOMS: atom_id res chain seq x y z
N ASP A 1 14.68 12.61 -8.27
CA ASP A 1 13.50 11.95 -7.72
C ASP A 1 13.52 12.04 -6.20
N ASP A 2 12.79 13.02 -5.68
CA ASP A 2 12.60 13.25 -4.24
C ASP A 2 11.34 12.55 -3.72
N SER A 3 10.82 11.57 -4.48
CA SER A 3 9.61 10.82 -4.15
C SER A 3 9.90 9.71 -3.15
N PHE A 4 9.06 9.63 -2.12
CA PHE A 4 9.08 8.57 -1.12
C PHE A 4 7.81 7.72 -1.19
N VAL A 5 7.93 6.47 -0.77
CA VAL A 5 6.84 5.52 -0.59
C VAL A 5 6.64 5.32 0.89
N LEU A 6 5.40 5.46 1.33
CA LEU A 6 4.97 5.15 2.69
C LEU A 6 4.61 3.67 2.78
N LEU A 7 5.27 2.97 3.70
CA LEU A 7 5.14 1.54 3.94
C LEU A 7 4.77 1.31 5.40
N THR A 8 4.20 0.15 5.68
CA THR A 8 3.94 -0.38 7.01
C THR A 8 5.01 -1.42 7.35
N GLU A 9 5.46 -1.44 8.61
CA GLU A 9 6.31 -2.48 9.18
C GLU A 9 5.48 -3.20 10.24
N GLN A 10 5.19 -4.49 10.00
CA GLN A 10 4.28 -5.29 10.83
C GLN A 10 4.71 -6.76 10.90
N PRO A 11 4.29 -7.51 11.95
CA PRO A 11 4.58 -8.94 12.06
C PRO A 11 3.67 -9.78 11.16
N ARG A 12 4.25 -10.75 10.43
CA ARG A 12 3.57 -11.76 9.63
C ARG A 12 3.94 -13.16 10.12
N MET A 13 3.09 -13.69 11.01
CA MET A 13 3.30 -14.97 11.68
C MET A 13 3.37 -16.18 10.73
N ALA A 14 2.68 -16.12 9.59
CA ALA A 14 2.72 -17.19 8.59
C ALA A 14 4.09 -17.35 7.92
N ALA A 15 4.88 -16.27 7.84
CA ALA A 15 6.21 -16.25 7.25
C ALA A 15 7.36 -16.12 8.29
N PRO A 16 7.09 -16.49 9.56
CA PRO A 16 7.82 -16.06 10.75
C PRO A 16 8.64 -14.76 10.67
N MET A 17 8.09 -13.68 10.11
CA MET A 17 8.74 -12.37 10.02
C MET A 17 8.10 -11.38 10.98
N PHE A 18 8.87 -10.67 11.81
CA PHE A 18 8.34 -9.73 12.81
C PHE A 18 8.37 -8.26 12.37
N ASN A 19 9.08 -7.99 11.27
CA ASN A 19 9.35 -6.66 10.74
C ASN A 19 9.15 -6.64 9.22
N MET A 20 8.07 -7.28 8.75
CA MET A 20 7.75 -7.28 7.32
C MET A 20 7.43 -5.86 6.89
N VAL A 21 8.21 -5.32 5.95
CA VAL A 21 7.95 -4.02 5.33
C VAL A 21 7.06 -4.26 4.13
N GLU A 22 5.87 -3.67 4.09
CA GLU A 22 4.88 -3.87 3.02
C GLU A 22 4.08 -2.59 2.73
N ILE A 23 3.36 -2.54 1.62
CA ILE A 23 2.42 -1.43 1.38
C ILE A 23 1.21 -1.55 2.32
N PRO A 24 0.53 -0.44 2.64
CA PRO A 24 -0.73 -0.50 3.36
C PRO A 24 -1.76 -1.36 2.62
N ALA A 25 -2.45 -2.25 3.32
CA ALA A 25 -3.39 -3.19 2.73
C ALA A 25 -4.40 -3.71 3.76
N GLY A 26 -5.64 -3.90 3.31
CA GLY A 26 -6.66 -4.55 4.12
C GLY A 26 -7.73 -5.23 3.31
N MET A 27 -8.55 -6.01 3.99
CA MET A 27 -9.58 -6.82 3.36
C MET A 27 -10.78 -5.97 2.93
N LEU A 28 -11.31 -6.29 1.76
CA LEU A 28 -12.51 -5.67 1.25
C LEU A 28 -13.73 -6.24 1.98
N ASP A 29 -14.67 -5.39 2.40
CA ASP A 29 -15.87 -5.79 3.14
C ASP A 29 -16.98 -6.39 2.24
N GLY A 30 -16.66 -6.70 0.98
CA GLY A 30 -17.58 -7.28 0.00
C GLY A 30 -18.65 -6.32 -0.54
N LYS A 31 -18.65 -5.03 -0.14
CA LYS A 31 -19.65 -4.04 -0.61
C LYS A 31 -19.34 -3.43 -1.97
N GLY A 32 -18.24 -3.81 -2.61
CA GLY A 32 -17.90 -3.42 -3.99
C GLY A 32 -17.31 -2.01 -4.15
N GLU A 33 -17.18 -1.23 -3.07
CA GLU A 33 -16.52 0.08 -3.08
C GLU A 33 -15.04 -0.06 -2.72
N PHE A 34 -14.25 -0.52 -3.71
CA PHE A 34 -12.81 -0.77 -3.53
C PHE A 34 -12.03 0.48 -3.09
N ALA A 35 -12.28 1.62 -3.73
CA ALA A 35 -11.60 2.87 -3.40
C ALA A 35 -11.97 3.38 -1.99
N GLY A 36 -13.24 3.31 -1.61
CA GLY A 36 -13.68 3.69 -0.26
C GLY A 36 -13.04 2.80 0.82
N THR A 37 -12.93 1.51 0.54
CA THR A 37 -12.24 0.58 1.44
C THR A 37 -10.74 0.86 1.52
N ALA A 38 -10.07 1.05 0.38
CA ALA A 38 -8.65 1.38 0.36
C ALA A 38 -8.34 2.69 1.11
N ALA A 39 -9.19 3.71 0.98
CA ALA A 39 -9.06 4.96 1.74
C ALA A 39 -9.19 4.75 3.25
N ARG A 40 -10.12 3.91 3.68
CA ARG A 40 -10.29 3.53 5.08
C ARG A 40 -9.07 2.78 5.62
N GLU A 41 -8.59 1.77 4.91
CA GLU A 41 -7.41 0.98 5.32
C GLU A 41 -6.16 1.85 5.42
N ILE A 42 -5.94 2.78 4.47
CA ILE A 42 -4.84 3.75 4.54
C ILE A 42 -4.96 4.62 5.80
N HIS A 43 -6.17 5.03 6.17
CA HIS A 43 -6.37 5.80 7.39
C HIS A 43 -6.08 4.99 8.66
N GLU A 44 -6.56 3.76 8.74
CA GLU A 44 -6.33 2.88 9.90
C GLU A 44 -4.84 2.55 10.07
N GLU A 45 -4.16 2.20 8.99
CA GLU A 45 -2.76 1.75 9.05
C GLU A 45 -1.75 2.91 9.07
N THR A 46 -2.08 4.10 8.57
CA THR A 46 -1.11 5.23 8.47
C THR A 46 -1.54 6.51 9.21
N GLY A 47 -2.83 6.63 9.50
CA GLY A 47 -3.44 7.86 10.01
C GLY A 47 -3.55 8.97 8.96
N LEU A 48 -3.28 8.70 7.68
CA LEU A 48 -3.52 9.65 6.59
C LEU A 48 -4.99 9.66 6.23
N VAL A 49 -5.56 10.85 6.09
CA VAL A 49 -6.93 11.01 5.56
C VAL A 49 -6.81 11.29 4.08
N ILE A 50 -7.35 10.39 3.25
CA ILE A 50 -7.42 10.54 1.81
C ILE A 50 -8.86 10.43 1.35
N ASP A 51 -9.25 11.22 0.35
CA ASP A 51 -10.54 11.05 -0.30
C ASP A 51 -10.45 9.93 -1.33
N SER A 52 -11.49 9.10 -1.44
CA SER A 52 -11.52 7.99 -2.39
C SER A 52 -11.35 8.41 -3.86
N SER A 53 -11.69 9.65 -4.20
CA SER A 53 -11.46 10.22 -5.54
C SER A 53 -9.99 10.52 -5.84
N GLU A 54 -9.13 10.54 -4.83
CA GLU A 54 -7.68 10.71 -4.97
C GLU A 54 -6.96 9.37 -5.26
N LEU A 55 -7.69 8.25 -5.19
CA LEU A 55 -7.14 6.94 -5.48
C LEU A 55 -7.18 6.66 -6.98
N ILE A 56 -6.02 6.34 -7.52
CA ILE A 56 -5.82 5.90 -8.89
C ILE A 56 -5.86 4.38 -8.89
N GLU A 57 -6.82 3.77 -9.58
CA GLU A 57 -6.84 2.33 -9.79
C GLU A 57 -5.72 1.93 -10.75
N LEU A 58 -4.81 1.08 -10.25
CA LEU A 58 -3.65 0.61 -11.01
C LEU A 58 -3.87 -0.77 -11.63
N THR A 59 -4.87 -1.50 -11.14
CA THR A 59 -5.13 -2.87 -11.58
C THR A 59 -5.60 -2.87 -13.04
N PRO A 60 -4.93 -3.59 -13.95
CA PRO A 60 -5.16 -3.44 -15.40
C PRO A 60 -6.39 -4.19 -15.94
N LEU A 61 -7.24 -4.77 -15.08
CA LEU A 61 -8.36 -5.62 -15.48
C LEU A 61 -9.67 -5.02 -14.99
N ASP A 62 -10.56 -4.69 -15.93
CA ASP A 62 -11.91 -4.21 -15.61
C ASP A 62 -12.73 -5.33 -14.92
N GLY A 63 -13.28 -5.04 -13.74
CA GLY A 63 -14.14 -5.94 -12.96
C GLY A 63 -13.48 -6.51 -11.70
N PRO A 64 -14.06 -7.55 -11.04
CA PRO A 64 -13.54 -8.12 -9.80
C PRO A 64 -12.25 -8.94 -9.98
N GLN A 65 -11.52 -8.70 -11.07
CA GLN A 65 -10.35 -9.46 -11.47
C GLN A 65 -9.09 -8.77 -10.94
N GLY A 66 -8.93 -8.78 -9.62
CA GLY A 66 -7.65 -8.45 -8.98
C GLY A 66 -6.55 -9.45 -9.39
N LEU A 67 -5.31 -9.12 -9.02
CA LEU A 67 -4.17 -9.97 -9.31
C LEU A 67 -4.05 -11.07 -8.25
N PHE A 68 -3.81 -12.30 -8.70
CA PHE A 68 -3.58 -13.43 -7.80
C PHE A 68 -2.17 -13.38 -7.22
N PRO A 69 -2.01 -13.54 -5.90
CA PRO A 69 -0.68 -13.66 -5.32
C PRO A 69 -0.07 -15.04 -5.60
N SER A 70 -0.86 -16.13 -5.52
CA SER A 70 -0.39 -17.47 -5.85
C SER A 70 -1.57 -18.42 -6.13
N VAL A 71 -1.90 -18.60 -7.41
CA VAL A 71 -3.03 -19.45 -7.85
C VAL A 71 -2.91 -20.93 -7.46
N GLY A 72 -1.69 -21.40 -7.15
CA GLY A 72 -1.47 -22.77 -6.68
C GLY A 72 -1.79 -22.95 -5.19
N ALA A 73 -1.93 -21.86 -4.43
CA ALA A 73 -2.10 -21.88 -2.98
C ALA A 73 -3.39 -21.21 -2.50
N CYS A 74 -3.84 -20.14 -3.15
CA CYS A 74 -4.99 -19.35 -2.74
C CYS A 74 -5.74 -18.76 -3.94
N ASP A 75 -7.02 -18.49 -3.74
CA ASP A 75 -7.91 -17.79 -4.68
C ASP A 75 -8.06 -16.30 -4.36
N GLU A 76 -7.23 -15.77 -3.45
CA GLU A 76 -7.15 -14.35 -3.09
C GLU A 76 -6.90 -13.48 -4.33
N ARG A 77 -7.52 -12.30 -4.35
CA ARG A 77 -7.35 -11.30 -5.38
C ARG A 77 -6.96 -9.97 -4.75
N VAL A 78 -5.84 -9.42 -5.20
CA VAL A 78 -5.33 -8.13 -4.71
C VAL A 78 -5.63 -7.05 -5.74
N HIS A 79 -6.28 -5.98 -5.30
CA HIS A 79 -6.50 -4.77 -6.09
C HIS A 79 -5.52 -3.70 -5.64
N PHE A 80 -4.84 -3.09 -6.60
CA PHE A 80 -3.84 -2.06 -6.35
C PHE A 80 -4.39 -0.68 -6.66
N PHE A 81 -4.17 0.24 -5.72
CA PHE A 81 -4.45 1.66 -5.85
C PHE A 81 -3.18 2.45 -5.54
N ALA A 82 -3.05 3.63 -6.15
CA ALA A 82 -2.04 4.61 -5.79
C ALA A 82 -2.68 5.92 -5.34
N CYS A 83 -2.01 6.61 -4.44
CA CYS A 83 -2.30 7.98 -4.06
C CYS A 83 -0.97 8.75 -4.04
N GLU A 84 -0.91 9.85 -4.77
CA GLU A 84 0.25 10.75 -4.75
C GLU A 84 -0.10 12.03 -3.99
N LYS A 85 0.75 12.42 -3.05
CA LYS A 85 0.59 13.63 -2.24
C LYS A 85 1.88 14.43 -2.28
N THR A 86 1.76 15.73 -2.55
CA THR A 86 2.84 16.68 -2.28
C THR A 86 2.74 17.11 -0.82
N VAL A 87 3.82 16.95 -0.07
CA VAL A 87 3.91 17.26 1.35
C VAL A 87 5.16 18.09 1.65
N THR A 88 5.19 18.79 2.77
CA THR A 88 6.41 19.46 3.25
C THR A 88 7.36 18.46 3.89
N ASP A 89 8.64 18.83 4.01
CA ASP A 89 9.64 18.00 4.71
C ASP A 89 9.23 17.73 6.16
N GLU A 90 8.62 18.70 6.85
CA GLU A 90 8.13 18.50 8.22
C GLU A 90 6.99 17.49 8.29
N GLN A 91 6.08 17.49 7.31
CA GLN A 91 5.00 16.50 7.24
C GLN A 91 5.56 15.11 6.93
N LEU A 92 6.57 15.03 6.07
CA LEU A 92 7.26 13.78 5.76
C LEU A 92 7.96 13.21 7.00
N ASP A 93 8.67 14.06 7.76
CA ASP A 93 9.34 13.65 8.99
C ASP A 93 8.37 13.20 10.09
N GLN A 94 7.17 13.80 10.18
CA GLN A 94 6.11 13.35 11.10
C GLN A 94 5.62 11.93 10.83
N LEU A 95 5.75 11.44 9.60
CA LEU A 95 5.37 10.07 9.23
C LEU A 95 6.47 9.06 9.58
N ARG A 96 7.73 9.50 9.70
CA ARG A 96 8.87 8.60 9.88
C ARG A 96 8.82 7.90 11.24
N GLY A 97 8.67 6.58 11.25
CA GLY A 97 8.64 5.78 12.48
C GLY A 97 7.39 6.01 13.34
N LYS A 98 6.36 6.65 12.77
CA LYS A 98 5.07 6.85 13.45
C LYS A 98 4.46 5.48 13.75
N LEU A 99 3.93 5.33 14.96
CA LEU A 99 3.21 4.14 15.38
C LEU A 99 1.73 4.29 15.02
N SER A 100 1.15 3.26 14.43
CA SER A 100 -0.23 3.26 13.90
C SER A 100 -0.86 1.86 14.02
N GLY A 101 -2.02 1.65 13.39
CA GLY A 101 -2.81 0.41 13.49
C GLY A 101 -3.73 0.36 14.72
N LEU A 102 -4.67 -0.56 14.69
CA LEU A 102 -5.60 -0.82 15.81
C LEU A 102 -4.88 -1.64 16.90
N ARG A 103 -4.12 -0.94 17.75
CA ARG A 103 -3.32 -1.57 18.81
C ARG A 103 -4.15 -2.38 19.80
N ASP A 104 -5.35 -1.90 20.10
CA ASP A 104 -6.27 -2.60 21.01
C ASP A 104 -6.80 -3.90 20.39
N ASP A 105 -6.76 -4.01 19.06
CA ASP A 105 -7.12 -5.22 18.29
C ASP A 105 -5.90 -6.07 17.89
N GLY A 106 -4.71 -5.73 18.42
CA GLY A 106 -3.48 -6.51 18.25
C GLY A 106 -2.64 -6.15 17.02
N GLU A 107 -3.02 -5.11 16.27
CA GLU A 107 -2.25 -4.63 15.11
C GLU A 107 -1.14 -3.67 15.55
N LEU A 108 0.11 -4.14 15.44
CA LEU A 108 1.31 -3.38 15.75
C LEU A 108 1.97 -2.93 14.45
N ILE A 109 1.67 -1.71 14.03
CA ILE A 109 2.19 -1.13 12.78
C ILE A 109 3.12 0.04 13.09
N THR A 110 4.27 0.06 12.40
CA THR A 110 5.19 1.21 12.38
C THR A 110 5.35 1.70 10.94
N LEU A 111 5.29 3.01 10.72
CA LEU A 111 5.46 3.58 9.39
C LEU A 111 6.93 3.69 8.98
N ARG A 112 7.19 3.30 7.73
CA ARG A 112 8.49 3.37 7.06
C ARG A 112 8.38 4.26 5.83
N LEU A 113 9.34 5.18 5.68
CA LEU A 113 9.52 5.96 4.47
C LEU A 113 10.75 5.46 3.73
N VAL A 114 10.55 5.07 2.47
CA VAL A 114 11.59 4.57 1.57
C VAL A 114 11.61 5.42 0.32
N ARG A 115 12.79 5.76 -0.22
CA ARG A 115 12.86 6.44 -1.52
C ARG A 115 12.29 5.53 -2.59
N MET A 116 11.48 6.05 -3.50
CA MET A 116 10.83 5.27 -4.55
C MET A 116 11.85 4.42 -5.35
N CYS A 117 13.01 4.98 -5.67
CA CYS A 117 14.07 4.30 -6.41
C CYS A 117 14.74 3.13 -5.66
N ASP A 118 14.65 3.11 -4.33
CA ASP A 118 15.22 2.06 -3.48
C ASP A 118 14.19 0.99 -3.10
N LEU A 119 12.89 1.20 -3.39
CA LEU A 119 11.80 0.35 -2.90
C LEU A 119 12.04 -1.15 -3.16
N TRP A 120 12.46 -1.50 -4.37
CA TRP A 120 12.72 -2.89 -4.79
C TRP A 120 13.80 -3.62 -3.96
N GLN A 121 14.65 -2.90 -3.21
CA GLN A 121 15.66 -3.47 -2.32
C GLN A 121 15.25 -3.49 -0.85
N GLN A 122 14.16 -2.82 -0.50
CA GLN A 122 13.78 -2.53 0.90
C GLN A 122 12.60 -3.37 1.39
N THR A 123 11.98 -4.18 0.52
CA THR A 123 10.83 -5.00 0.87
C THR A 123 10.85 -6.35 0.17
N HIS A 124 10.35 -7.38 0.85
CA HIS A 124 10.03 -8.69 0.28
C HIS A 124 8.55 -8.82 -0.08
N ASP A 125 7.78 -7.75 0.06
CA ASP A 125 6.37 -7.71 -0.26
C ASP A 125 6.18 -7.68 -1.78
N MET A 126 5.64 -8.78 -2.31
CA MET A 126 5.29 -8.89 -3.71
C MET A 126 4.23 -7.84 -4.11
N LYS A 127 3.36 -7.44 -3.17
CA LYS A 127 2.34 -6.42 -3.40
C LYS A 127 3.01 -5.08 -3.72
N ALA A 128 3.96 -4.64 -2.88
CA ALA A 128 4.75 -3.44 -3.11
C ALA A 128 5.48 -3.44 -4.47
N THR A 129 6.14 -4.55 -4.83
CA THR A 129 6.86 -4.65 -6.11
C THR A 129 5.92 -4.55 -7.31
N THR A 130 4.75 -5.19 -7.22
CA THR A 130 3.72 -5.17 -8.26
C THR A 130 3.12 -3.77 -8.40
N ALA A 131 2.79 -3.12 -7.28
CA ALA A 131 2.29 -1.75 -7.24
C ALA A 131 3.28 -0.76 -7.88
N MET A 132 4.57 -0.89 -7.55
CA MET A 132 5.65 -0.06 -8.12
C MET A 132 5.71 -0.19 -9.64
N TYR A 133 5.66 -1.42 -10.18
CA TYR A 133 5.63 -1.64 -11.62
C TYR A 133 4.37 -1.05 -12.28
N LEU A 134 3.19 -1.25 -11.69
CA LEU A 134 1.94 -0.73 -12.25
C LEU A 134 1.91 0.81 -12.22
N TRP A 135 2.40 1.43 -11.15
CA TRP A 135 2.56 2.88 -11.04
C TRP A 135 3.47 3.43 -12.13
N ASP A 136 4.65 2.84 -12.31
CA ASP A 136 5.60 3.22 -13.36
C ASP A 136 4.97 3.14 -14.76
N ARG A 137 4.24 2.04 -15.06
CA ARG A 137 3.50 1.89 -16.33
C ARG A 137 2.39 2.93 -16.48
N TRP A 138 1.69 3.28 -15.41
CA TRP A 138 0.64 4.30 -15.42
C TRP A 138 1.23 5.68 -15.71
N VAL A 139 2.27 6.09 -14.99
CA VAL A 139 2.96 7.38 -15.19
C VAL A 139 3.47 7.51 -16.63
N HIS A 140 4.14 6.48 -17.17
CA HIS A 140 4.66 6.53 -18.53
C HIS A 140 3.59 6.53 -19.62
N LYS A 141 2.40 5.96 -19.37
CA LYS A 141 1.26 6.08 -20.29
C LYS A 141 0.69 7.50 -20.35
N GLN A 142 0.72 8.26 -19.25
CA GLN A 142 0.22 9.63 -19.20
C GLN A 142 1.16 10.64 -19.89
N CYS A 143 2.44 10.28 -20.06
CA CYS A 143 3.43 11.12 -20.75
C CYS A 143 3.42 10.97 -22.29
N GLN A 144 2.55 10.12 -22.85
CA GLN A 144 2.37 9.91 -24.29
C GLN A 144 1.05 10.50 -24.77
#